data_AF-A0A401M272-F1
#
_entry.id   AF-A0A401M272-F1
#
_cell.length_a   1.000
_cell.length_b   1.000
_cell.length_c   1.000
_cell.angle_alpha   90.00
_cell.angle_beta   90.00
_cell.angle_gamma   90.00
#
_symmetry.space_group_name_H-M   'P 1'
#
loop_
_entity.id
_entity.type
_entity.pdbx_description
1 polymer ?
#
loop_
_entity_poly.entity_id
_entity_poly.type
_entity_poly.pdbx_seq_one_letter_code
_entity_poly.pdbx_strand_id
1 'polypeptide(L)'
;MDGIYIEPLQRYFEKYYTTDLGQYKFDKTECNTCVHNAANYNLFAEHNGCGHCTNRKCLEAKNAAHVAKETEKLLKSDPKLVVARPYYGSRNDMALQKLDKKGHEIKELDYNVSAREFPKAPEAPKKEQFTQTKEYEQAVQTFERRNEEYARKVEELDRMKEEGRIKTYVKVGQTEPELCYVEINRKETAPVTIGTLQERDKRFKQLSIEKTVADTKKIVRENDYPESSFTQYEDGMVYFAMLAQLQRRHFPLFGIKDQPFALDEKQRMKIVAKLTDTQKTVIKRDFISHFLCENGHGDNNASKLLRDFANMHFPDQYGLVKATHEEEYQKRHERLEERIKEMKKAEKKAAREAEKQQTTEKTEKKTTAPKTEKPESGKAA
;
A
#
# COMPACT_ATOMS: atom_id res chain seq x y z
N MET A 1 39.58 20.10 54.29
CA MET A 1 38.30 19.45 53.92
C MET A 1 38.56 18.61 52.69
N ASP A 2 38.73 17.30 52.87
CA ASP A 2 39.81 16.61 52.16
C ASP A 2 39.31 15.37 51.41
N GLY A 3 39.50 15.35 50.09
CA GLY A 3 39.38 14.19 49.18
C GLY A 3 37.97 13.59 48.98
N ILE A 4 37.33 13.15 50.05
CA ILE A 4 36.28 12.11 50.07
C ILE A 4 35.02 12.47 49.27
N TYR A 5 34.70 13.77 49.15
CA TYR A 5 33.51 14.24 48.42
C TYR A 5 33.78 14.67 46.96
N ILE A 6 35.04 14.69 46.52
CA ILE A 6 35.40 15.17 45.17
C ILE A 6 35.11 14.11 44.10
N GLU A 7 35.57 12.87 44.28
CA GLU A 7 35.30 11.77 43.33
C GLU A 7 33.79 11.54 43.07
N PRO A 8 32.92 11.46 44.10
CA PRO A 8 31.48 11.30 43.86
C PRO A 8 30.88 12.48 43.09
N LEU A 9 31.25 13.72 43.46
CA LEU A 9 30.71 14.91 42.82
C LEU A 9 31.15 15.02 41.36
N GLN A 10 32.44 14.81 41.08
CA GLN A 10 33.01 14.86 39.73
C GLN A 10 32.40 13.78 38.82
N ARG A 11 32.25 12.54 39.34
CA ARG A 11 31.62 11.44 38.61
C ARG A 11 30.12 11.64 38.38
N TYR A 12 29.43 12.34 39.28
CA TYR A 12 28.05 12.82 39.03
C TYR A 12 28.04 13.93 37.96
N PHE A 13 29.00 14.86 38.00
CA PHE A 13 29.09 15.95 37.03
C PHE A 13 29.31 15.43 35.61
N GLU A 14 30.23 14.47 35.45
CA GLU A 14 30.49 13.77 34.19
C GLU A 14 29.24 13.03 33.71
N LYS A 15 28.58 12.24 34.58
CA LYS A 15 27.42 11.43 34.22
C LYS A 15 26.17 12.23 33.81
N TYR A 16 25.92 13.38 34.44
CA TYR A 16 24.67 14.13 34.26
C TYR A 16 24.81 15.44 33.49
N TYR A 17 26.02 16.01 33.39
CA TYR A 17 26.27 17.32 32.76
C TYR A 17 27.38 17.32 31.70
N THR A 18 27.90 16.15 31.31
CA THR A 18 28.79 16.02 30.13
C THR A 18 28.26 14.97 29.16
N THR A 19 28.94 14.78 28.03
CA THR A 19 28.43 13.91 26.94
C THR A 19 28.61 12.42 27.27
N ASP A 20 27.60 11.83 27.94
CA ASP A 20 27.49 10.39 28.17
C ASP A 20 27.43 9.61 26.85
N LEU A 21 28.62 9.21 26.37
CA LEU A 21 28.77 8.22 25.30
C LEU A 21 28.73 6.78 25.83
N GLY A 22 28.55 6.55 27.13
CA GLY A 22 28.57 5.23 27.78
C GLY A 22 27.56 4.26 27.17
N GLN A 23 26.38 4.78 26.81
CA GLN A 23 25.26 4.11 26.14
C GLN A 23 25.66 3.44 24.81
N TYR A 24 26.64 4.01 24.11
CA TYR A 24 27.07 3.57 22.78
C TYR A 24 28.23 2.57 22.83
N LYS A 25 28.35 1.78 21.76
CA LYS A 25 29.33 0.68 21.66
C LYS A 25 30.27 0.79 20.44
N PHE A 26 30.07 1.81 19.61
CA PHE A 26 31.01 2.20 18.56
C PHE A 26 32.30 2.82 19.13
N ASP A 27 33.35 2.93 18.32
CA ASP A 27 34.64 3.50 18.72
C ASP A 27 34.53 5.00 19.10
N LYS A 28 34.86 5.30 20.36
CA LYS A 28 34.66 6.62 20.97
C LYS A 28 35.88 7.54 20.83
N THR A 29 37.02 7.04 20.34
CA THR A 29 38.30 7.78 20.26
C THR A 29 38.15 9.14 19.59
N GLU A 30 37.63 9.17 18.35
CA GLU A 30 37.33 10.41 17.61
C GLU A 30 36.29 11.31 18.28
N CYS A 31 35.35 10.74 19.04
CA CYS A 31 34.28 11.51 19.67
C CYS A 31 34.75 12.18 20.97
N ASN A 32 35.61 11.53 21.73
CA ASN A 32 36.16 12.05 22.98
C ASN A 32 36.96 13.35 22.79
N THR A 33 37.57 13.55 21.61
CA THR A 33 38.32 14.77 21.24
C THR A 33 37.53 15.74 20.36
N CYS A 34 36.30 15.40 19.96
CA CYS A 34 35.51 16.20 19.04
C CYS A 34 34.92 17.45 19.73
N VAL A 35 35.07 18.62 19.10
CA VAL A 35 34.55 19.92 19.60
C VAL A 35 33.04 19.87 19.89
N HIS A 36 32.27 19.10 19.11
CA HIS A 36 30.82 18.91 19.32
C HIS A 36 30.45 18.11 20.58
N ASN A 37 31.42 17.46 21.22
CA ASN A 37 31.24 16.46 22.28
C ASN A 37 32.02 16.83 23.57
N ALA A 38 33.22 17.38 23.41
CA ALA A 38 34.17 17.66 24.50
C ALA A 38 33.99 19.02 25.21
N ALA A 39 33.06 19.88 24.75
CA ALA A 39 32.93 21.26 25.22
C ALA A 39 31.52 21.67 25.70
N ASN A 40 30.54 20.75 25.73
CA ASN A 40 29.13 21.09 25.96
C ASN A 40 28.63 20.65 27.34
N TYR A 41 28.68 21.59 28.31
CA TYR A 41 28.08 21.45 29.63
C TYR A 41 26.61 21.91 29.64
N ASN A 42 25.70 21.09 29.13
CA ASN A 42 24.27 21.44 29.14
C ASN A 42 23.66 21.26 30.54
N LEU A 43 23.53 22.36 31.30
CA LEU A 43 22.74 22.39 32.54
C LEU A 43 21.25 22.09 32.30
N PHE A 44 20.75 22.34 31.09
CA PHE A 44 19.35 22.16 30.70
C PHE A 44 19.25 21.13 29.57
N ALA A 45 19.33 19.85 29.93
CA ALA A 45 19.18 18.73 29.00
C ALA A 45 17.68 18.46 28.68
N GLU A 46 16.98 19.44 28.09
CA GLU A 46 15.52 19.41 27.88
C GLU A 46 15.03 18.33 26.88
N HIS A 47 15.93 17.55 26.27
CA HIS A 47 15.59 16.61 25.21
C HIS A 47 16.12 15.19 25.52
N ASN A 48 15.22 14.34 26.02
CA ASN A 48 15.46 12.92 26.29
C ASN A 48 15.67 12.09 25.01
N GLY A 49 16.78 12.29 24.30
CA GLY A 49 17.06 11.59 23.05
C GLY A 49 18.53 11.60 22.63
N CYS A 50 19.15 10.42 22.70
CA CYS A 50 20.41 10.03 22.03
C CYS A 50 21.66 10.91 22.28
N GLY A 51 21.93 11.23 23.55
CA GLY A 51 23.23 11.75 24.03
C GLY A 51 23.47 13.25 23.80
N HIS A 52 24.24 13.89 24.71
CA HIS A 52 24.43 15.35 24.74
C HIS A 52 25.36 15.93 23.65
N CYS A 53 25.58 15.21 22.53
CA CYS A 53 26.43 15.68 21.44
C CYS A 53 25.69 16.66 20.53
N THR A 54 26.25 17.85 20.31
CA THR A 54 25.63 18.89 19.46
C THR A 54 25.53 18.47 17.98
N ASN A 55 26.35 17.53 17.51
CA ASN A 55 26.25 16.96 16.16
C ASN A 55 25.53 15.61 16.18
N ARG A 56 24.25 15.65 16.52
CA ARG A 56 23.35 14.48 16.61
C ARG A 56 23.38 13.60 15.35
N LYS A 57 23.34 14.19 14.15
CA LYS A 57 23.38 13.44 12.88
C LYS A 57 24.67 12.62 12.71
N CYS A 58 25.82 13.13 13.15
CA CYS A 58 27.07 12.37 13.16
C CYS A 58 27.02 11.20 14.14
N LEU A 59 26.52 11.44 15.36
CA LEU A 59 26.39 10.42 16.41
C LEU A 59 25.42 9.29 15.98
N GLU A 60 24.24 9.63 15.47
CA GLU A 60 23.27 8.68 14.92
C GLU A 60 23.85 7.90 13.73
N ALA A 61 24.57 8.56 12.82
CA ALA A 61 25.19 7.91 11.67
C ALA A 61 26.32 6.92 12.06
N LYS A 62 27.17 7.29 13.04
CA LYS A 62 28.22 6.42 13.60
C LYS A 62 27.61 5.21 14.33
N ASN A 63 26.65 5.46 15.22
CA ASN A 63 25.92 4.41 15.93
C ASN A 63 25.25 3.43 14.95
N ALA A 64 24.48 3.94 13.98
CA ALA A 64 23.83 3.11 12.96
C ALA A 64 24.82 2.36 12.04
N ALA A 65 26.06 2.85 11.86
CA ALA A 65 27.10 2.13 11.13
C ALA A 65 27.65 0.96 11.95
N HIS A 66 27.88 1.16 13.25
CA HIS A 66 28.29 0.11 14.17
C HIS A 66 27.21 -0.96 14.33
N VAL A 67 25.96 -0.60 14.66
CA VAL A 67 24.84 -1.55 14.81
C VAL A 67 24.64 -2.39 13.55
N ALA A 68 24.73 -1.79 12.35
CA ALA A 68 24.66 -2.54 11.10
C ALA A 68 25.85 -3.50 10.93
N LYS A 69 27.08 -3.09 11.27
CA LYS A 69 28.29 -3.93 11.19
C LYS A 69 28.24 -5.11 12.16
N GLU A 70 27.72 -4.92 13.38
CA GLU A 70 27.56 -6.00 14.36
C GLU A 70 26.41 -6.94 13.96
N THR A 71 25.30 -6.41 13.42
CA THR A 71 24.24 -7.22 12.80
C THR A 71 24.80 -8.12 11.70
N GLU A 72 25.68 -7.58 10.84
CA GLU A 72 26.34 -8.34 9.78
C GLU A 72 27.31 -9.42 10.28
N LYS A 73 27.87 -9.32 11.50
CA LYS A 73 28.62 -10.42 12.11
C LYS A 73 27.69 -11.56 12.51
N LEU A 74 26.55 -11.23 13.15
CA LEU A 74 25.55 -12.23 13.55
C LEU A 74 24.98 -12.98 12.34
N LEU A 75 24.57 -12.26 11.29
CA LEU A 75 24.07 -12.86 10.04
C LEU A 75 25.12 -13.74 9.31
N LYS A 76 26.42 -13.44 9.48
CA LYS A 76 27.51 -14.29 8.97
C LYS A 76 27.79 -15.52 9.85
N SER A 77 27.40 -15.49 11.12
CA SER A 77 27.63 -16.60 12.06
C SER A 77 26.58 -17.71 11.93
N ASP A 78 25.33 -17.39 11.59
CA ASP A 78 24.31 -18.36 11.20
C ASP A 78 23.52 -17.85 9.98
N PRO A 79 23.75 -18.41 8.77
CA PRO A 79 23.05 -18.06 7.54
C PRO A 79 21.53 -18.33 7.54
N LYS A 80 20.96 -18.94 8.59
CA LYS A 80 19.51 -19.10 8.76
C LYS A 80 18.84 -17.87 9.40
N LEU A 81 19.63 -16.97 10.00
CA LEU A 81 19.12 -15.76 10.65
C LEU A 81 18.59 -14.74 9.63
N VAL A 82 17.44 -14.15 9.95
CA VAL A 82 16.81 -13.06 9.21
C VAL A 82 16.69 -11.85 10.14
N VAL A 83 16.83 -10.64 9.60
CA VAL A 83 16.68 -9.41 10.39
C VAL A 83 15.20 -9.18 10.69
N ALA A 84 14.85 -8.96 11.96
CA ALA A 84 13.50 -8.59 12.35
C ALA A 84 13.36 -7.07 12.52
N ARG A 85 12.33 -6.50 11.89
CA ARG A 85 11.76 -5.20 12.27
C ARG A 85 10.54 -5.46 13.16
N PRO A 86 10.66 -5.42 14.50
CA PRO A 86 9.51 -5.57 15.38
C PRO A 86 8.61 -4.32 15.29
N TYR A 87 7.29 -4.54 15.42
CA TYR A 87 6.30 -3.45 15.43
C TYR A 87 6.55 -2.48 16.61
N TYR A 88 6.76 -3.04 17.81
CA TYR A 88 7.06 -2.32 19.05
C TYR A 88 8.52 -2.43 19.48
N GLY A 89 8.94 -1.51 20.36
CA GLY A 89 10.27 -1.46 20.95
C GLY A 89 11.20 -0.44 20.27
N SER A 90 12.30 -0.13 20.94
CA SER A 90 13.27 0.87 20.47
C SER A 90 14.23 0.25 19.45
N ARG A 91 14.21 0.75 18.21
CA ARG A 91 14.94 0.18 17.06
C ARG A 91 15.73 1.25 16.30
N ASN A 92 16.86 0.88 15.72
CA ASN A 92 17.68 1.78 14.92
C ASN A 92 17.26 1.74 13.44
N ASP A 93 16.26 2.55 13.07
CA ASP A 93 15.72 2.57 11.70
C ASP A 93 16.76 3.00 10.65
N MET A 94 17.78 3.80 11.02
CA MET A 94 18.92 4.10 10.12
C MET A 94 19.81 2.88 9.87
N ALA A 95 20.02 2.02 10.87
CA ALA A 95 20.74 0.75 10.70
C ALA A 95 19.93 -0.23 9.83
N LEU A 96 18.61 -0.32 10.05
CA LEU A 96 17.71 -1.09 9.19
C LEU A 96 17.77 -0.62 7.73
N GLN A 97 17.71 0.69 7.46
CA GLN A 97 17.89 1.22 6.09
C GLN A 97 19.27 0.92 5.49
N LYS A 98 20.33 0.89 6.30
CA LYS A 98 21.69 0.50 5.83
C LYS A 98 21.79 -0.99 5.50
N LEU A 99 21.03 -1.85 6.19
CA LEU A 99 20.97 -3.29 5.94
C LEU A 99 20.10 -3.59 4.69
N ASP A 100 18.95 -2.94 4.57
CA ASP A 100 18.05 -3.01 3.41
C ASP A 100 18.77 -2.63 2.10
N LYS A 101 19.48 -1.49 2.11
CA LYS A 101 20.29 -1.03 0.97
C LYS A 101 21.47 -1.94 0.61
N LYS A 102 21.84 -2.88 1.47
CA LYS A 102 22.84 -3.93 1.20
C LYS A 102 22.22 -5.26 0.76
N GLY A 103 20.89 -5.36 0.70
CA GLY A 103 20.17 -6.57 0.29
C GLY A 103 19.93 -7.61 1.38
N HIS A 104 20.08 -7.26 2.67
CA HIS A 104 19.74 -8.18 3.76
C HIS A 104 18.21 -8.32 3.90
N GLU A 105 17.70 -9.54 4.07
CA GLU A 105 16.27 -9.78 4.30
C GLU A 105 15.84 -9.18 5.65
N ILE A 106 14.98 -8.15 5.59
CA ILE A 106 14.29 -7.58 6.76
C ILE A 106 12.85 -8.07 6.74
N LYS A 107 12.49 -8.90 7.72
CA LYS A 107 11.12 -9.33 7.96
C LYS A 107 10.45 -8.42 8.98
N GLU A 108 9.33 -7.83 8.60
CA GLU A 108 8.47 -7.11 9.53
C GLU A 108 7.68 -8.13 10.37
N LEU A 109 7.62 -7.89 11.69
CA LEU A 109 6.81 -8.69 12.61
C LEU A 109 5.52 -7.93 12.92
N ASP A 110 4.39 -8.62 12.73
CA ASP A 110 3.05 -8.10 13.00
C ASP A 110 2.84 -7.74 14.49
N TYR A 111 1.88 -6.87 14.77
CA TYR A 111 1.43 -6.47 16.11
C TYR A 111 1.19 -7.69 17.03
N ASN A 112 0.62 -8.77 16.50
CA ASN A 112 0.29 -9.98 17.27
C ASN A 112 1.50 -10.88 17.54
N VAL A 113 2.68 -10.58 16.96
CA VAL A 113 3.87 -11.42 17.01
C VAL A 113 4.86 -10.90 18.07
N SER A 114 4.72 -11.41 19.29
CA SER A 114 5.65 -11.12 20.39
C SER A 114 7.02 -11.76 20.13
N ALA A 115 8.00 -10.93 19.74
CA ALA A 115 9.41 -11.32 19.74
C ALA A 115 9.96 -11.26 21.16
N ARG A 116 10.37 -12.41 21.70
CA ARG A 116 10.96 -12.54 23.04
C ARG A 116 12.48 -12.47 22.95
N GLU A 117 13.11 -11.81 23.92
CA GLU A 117 14.56 -11.83 24.08
C GLU A 117 15.01 -13.15 24.70
N PHE A 118 16.18 -13.66 24.30
CA PHE A 118 16.80 -14.79 24.98
C PHE A 118 17.15 -14.41 26.44
N PRO A 119 17.11 -15.37 27.37
CA PRO A 119 17.54 -15.12 28.75
C PRO A 119 18.99 -14.64 28.74
N LYS A 120 19.26 -13.59 29.51
CA LYS A 120 20.61 -13.03 29.70
C LYS A 120 21.25 -13.71 30.92
N ALA A 121 22.51 -14.12 30.79
CA ALA A 121 23.22 -14.84 31.86
C ALA A 121 23.31 -13.97 33.14
N PRO A 122 23.12 -14.53 34.35
CA PRO A 122 23.33 -13.78 35.58
C PRO A 122 24.77 -13.30 35.71
N GLU A 123 24.98 -12.07 36.19
CA GLU A 123 26.32 -11.61 36.57
C GLU A 123 26.73 -12.18 37.93
N ALA A 124 27.95 -12.70 38.02
CA ALA A 124 28.50 -13.24 39.26
C ALA A 124 28.75 -12.11 40.28
N PRO A 125 28.32 -12.26 41.56
CA PRO A 125 28.53 -11.24 42.58
C PRO A 125 30.03 -11.07 42.86
N LYS A 126 30.53 -9.83 42.81
CA LYS A 126 31.93 -9.52 43.08
C LYS A 126 32.12 -9.26 44.57
N LYS A 127 33.10 -9.92 45.20
CA LYS A 127 33.31 -9.85 46.65
C LYS A 127 33.61 -8.43 47.13
N GLU A 128 34.18 -7.61 46.25
CA GLU A 128 34.55 -6.21 46.46
C GLU A 128 33.33 -5.26 46.51
N GLN A 129 32.13 -5.74 46.17
CA GLN A 129 30.88 -4.96 46.20
C GLN A 129 30.12 -5.06 47.53
N PHE A 130 30.54 -5.94 48.45
CA PHE A 130 29.83 -6.23 49.69
C PHE A 130 30.74 -5.94 50.90
N THR A 131 30.24 -5.14 51.85
CA THR A 131 30.96 -4.83 53.09
C THR A 131 30.78 -5.91 54.16
N GLN A 132 29.78 -6.78 54.04
CA GLN A 132 29.52 -7.88 54.96
C GLN A 132 29.57 -9.25 54.27
N THR A 133 30.27 -10.22 54.86
CA THR A 133 30.39 -11.59 54.32
C THR A 133 29.04 -12.27 54.13
N LYS A 134 28.08 -12.04 55.04
CA LYS A 134 26.72 -12.63 54.97
C LYS A 134 25.90 -12.10 53.79
N GLU A 135 26.09 -10.85 53.41
CA GLU A 135 25.41 -10.26 52.24
C GLU A 135 25.98 -10.85 50.95
N TYR A 136 27.30 -11.05 50.89
CA TYR A 136 27.96 -11.76 49.80
C TYR A 136 27.50 -13.23 49.69
N GLU A 137 27.42 -13.96 50.80
CA GLU A 137 26.93 -15.35 50.85
C GLU A 137 25.48 -15.46 50.33
N GLN A 138 24.59 -14.54 50.73
CA GLN A 138 23.21 -14.47 50.23
C GLN A 138 23.14 -14.08 48.74
N ALA A 139 24.05 -13.21 48.28
CA ALA A 139 24.17 -12.87 46.86
C ALA A 139 24.66 -14.05 46.02
N VAL A 140 25.60 -14.86 46.53
CA VAL A 140 26.07 -16.10 45.90
C VAL A 140 24.93 -17.13 45.79
N GLN A 141 24.21 -17.44 46.87
CA GLN A 141 23.06 -18.35 46.83
C GLN A 141 21.95 -17.86 45.87
N THR A 142 21.74 -16.54 45.81
CA THR A 142 20.79 -15.93 44.87
C THR A 142 21.27 -16.03 43.42
N PHE A 143 22.58 -15.92 43.18
CA PHE A 143 23.21 -16.11 41.87
C PHE A 143 23.13 -17.57 41.42
N GLU A 144 23.45 -18.53 42.29
CA GLU A 144 23.38 -19.98 42.01
C GLU A 144 21.97 -20.39 41.57
N ARG A 145 20.94 -20.06 42.34
CA ARG A 145 19.53 -20.32 41.95
C ARG A 145 19.15 -19.65 40.62
N ARG A 146 19.58 -18.41 40.39
CA ARG A 146 19.35 -17.70 39.12
C ARG A 146 20.08 -18.37 37.95
N ASN A 147 21.24 -18.98 38.20
CA ASN A 147 22.02 -19.69 37.19
C ASN A 147 21.37 -21.04 36.83
N GLU A 148 20.79 -21.77 37.80
CA GLU A 148 19.96 -22.95 37.52
C GLU A 148 18.66 -22.60 36.77
N GLU A 149 18.02 -21.47 37.10
CA GLU A 149 16.85 -20.97 36.37
C GLU A 149 17.20 -20.48 34.96
N TYR A 150 18.42 -19.97 34.77
CA TYR A 150 18.96 -19.62 33.45
C TYR A 150 19.23 -20.87 32.62
N ALA A 151 19.97 -21.86 33.15
CA ALA A 151 20.31 -23.10 32.46
C ALA A 151 19.05 -23.84 31.97
N ARG A 152 18.07 -24.06 32.86
CA ARG A 152 16.79 -24.72 32.50
C ARG A 152 16.03 -23.98 31.39
N LYS A 153 16.08 -22.65 31.35
CA LYS A 153 15.45 -21.85 30.29
C LYS A 153 16.20 -21.92 28.96
N VAL A 154 17.53 -22.05 28.99
CA VAL A 154 18.33 -22.27 27.77
C VAL A 154 18.04 -23.65 27.20
N GLU A 155 18.08 -24.70 28.02
CA GLU A 155 17.74 -26.08 27.63
C GLU A 155 16.31 -26.20 27.06
N GLU A 156 15.33 -25.52 27.66
CA GLU A 156 13.97 -25.46 27.14
C GLU A 156 13.88 -24.75 25.78
N LEU A 157 14.58 -23.63 25.60
CA LEU A 157 14.57 -22.90 24.33
C LEU A 157 15.28 -23.66 23.22
N ASP A 158 16.42 -24.31 23.49
CA ASP A 158 17.10 -25.14 22.49
C ASP A 158 16.27 -26.40 22.16
N ARG A 159 15.60 -27.04 23.12
CA ARG A 159 14.61 -28.10 22.84
C ARG A 159 13.45 -27.58 21.97
N MET A 160 12.90 -26.41 22.27
CA MET A 160 11.84 -25.79 21.46
C MET A 160 12.30 -25.38 20.05
N LYS A 161 13.59 -25.11 19.86
CA LYS A 161 14.23 -24.81 18.57
C LYS A 161 14.42 -26.07 17.73
N GLU A 162 14.83 -27.18 18.35
CA GLU A 162 14.86 -28.51 17.72
C GLU A 162 13.45 -29.03 17.38
N GLU A 163 12.47 -28.82 18.26
CA GLU A 163 11.05 -29.15 18.01
C GLU A 163 10.39 -28.30 16.89
N GLY A 164 11.07 -27.28 16.36
CA GLY A 164 10.54 -26.36 15.34
C GLY A 164 9.43 -25.43 15.86
N ARG A 165 9.43 -25.13 17.16
CA ARG A 165 8.42 -24.31 17.85
C ARG A 165 8.85 -22.87 18.09
N ILE A 166 10.15 -22.56 18.04
CA ILE A 166 10.66 -21.20 18.00
C ILE A 166 11.48 -20.92 16.74
N LYS A 167 11.44 -19.67 16.28
CA LYS A 167 12.23 -19.19 15.14
C LYS A 167 13.03 -17.95 15.54
N THR A 168 14.34 -18.02 15.34
CA THR A 168 15.31 -17.01 15.76
C THR A 168 15.44 -15.92 14.69
N TYR A 169 15.53 -14.66 15.14
CA TYR A 169 15.77 -13.49 14.30
C TYR A 169 16.78 -12.55 14.97
N VAL A 170 17.36 -11.63 14.20
CA VAL A 170 18.19 -10.54 14.74
C VAL A 170 17.35 -9.26 14.87
N LYS A 171 17.08 -8.84 16.11
CA LYS A 171 16.43 -7.58 16.47
C LYS A 171 17.46 -6.45 16.41
N VAL A 172 17.24 -5.46 15.55
CA VAL A 172 18.11 -4.28 15.44
C VAL A 172 17.72 -3.25 16.50
N GLY A 173 18.31 -3.39 17.70
CA GLY A 173 18.17 -2.44 18.81
C GLY A 173 18.80 -1.06 18.51
N GLN A 174 18.71 -0.13 19.46
CA GLN A 174 19.24 1.22 19.27
C GLN A 174 20.77 1.26 19.15
N THR A 175 21.47 0.54 20.01
CA THR A 175 22.92 0.65 20.24
C THR A 175 23.68 -0.65 19.97
N GLU A 176 23.01 -1.79 20.09
CA GLU A 176 23.51 -3.14 19.75
C GLU A 176 22.37 -3.95 19.09
N PRO A 177 22.70 -4.93 18.22
CA PRO A 177 21.75 -5.96 17.80
C PRO A 177 21.58 -7.03 18.89
N GLU A 178 20.38 -7.57 19.01
CA GLU A 178 20.05 -8.64 19.95
C GLU A 178 19.45 -9.84 19.21
N LEU A 179 19.71 -11.06 19.67
CA LEU A 179 18.97 -12.22 19.22
C LEU A 179 17.59 -12.24 19.91
N CYS A 180 16.55 -12.48 19.13
CA CYS A 180 15.20 -12.72 19.64
C CYS A 180 14.61 -14.00 19.03
N TYR A 181 13.59 -14.53 19.66
CA TYR A 181 12.83 -15.68 19.15
C TYR A 181 11.34 -15.37 19.12
N VAL A 182 10.65 -16.01 18.18
CA VAL A 182 9.19 -15.99 18.06
C VAL A 182 8.69 -17.41 18.23
N GLU A 183 7.74 -17.61 19.15
CA GLU A 183 7.00 -18.87 19.31
C GLU A 183 5.96 -19.03 18.20
N ILE A 184 5.91 -20.21 17.59
CA ILE A 184 5.02 -20.51 16.46
C ILE A 184 3.99 -21.57 16.87
N ASN A 185 2.72 -21.16 16.97
CA ASN A 185 1.60 -21.99 17.43
C ASN A 185 1.23 -23.15 16.49
N ARG A 186 1.75 -23.15 15.26
CA ARG A 186 1.76 -24.30 14.34
C ARG A 186 3.22 -24.62 14.02
N LYS A 187 3.63 -25.88 14.14
CA LYS A 187 4.99 -26.31 13.76
C LYS A 187 5.25 -25.89 12.31
N GLU A 188 6.22 -25.00 12.09
CA GLU A 188 6.66 -24.61 10.75
C GLU A 188 7.64 -25.68 10.26
N THR A 189 7.10 -26.85 9.87
CA THR A 189 7.84 -28.12 9.69
C THR A 189 8.86 -28.14 8.55
N ALA A 190 9.04 -27.02 7.83
CA ALA A 190 10.07 -26.86 6.82
C ALA A 190 11.30 -26.16 7.42
N PRO A 191 12.38 -26.88 7.77
CA PRO A 191 13.66 -26.23 8.08
C PRO A 191 14.14 -25.41 6.87
N VAL A 192 14.89 -24.34 7.12
CA VAL A 192 15.51 -23.54 6.04
C VAL A 192 16.53 -24.42 5.31
N THR A 193 16.17 -24.83 4.09
CA THR A 193 16.99 -25.65 3.20
C THR A 193 17.40 -24.85 1.95
N ILE A 194 18.41 -25.35 1.23
CA ILE A 194 18.88 -24.76 -0.04
C ILE A 194 17.71 -24.59 -1.03
N GLY A 195 16.77 -25.54 -1.09
CA GLY A 195 15.56 -25.43 -1.92
C GLY A 195 14.69 -24.21 -1.54
N THR A 196 14.39 -24.03 -0.25
CA THR A 196 13.61 -22.86 0.21
C THR A 196 14.30 -21.53 -0.07
N LEU A 197 15.65 -21.49 -0.04
CA LEU A 197 16.42 -20.30 -0.41
C LEU A 197 16.40 -20.04 -1.92
N GLN A 198 16.45 -21.07 -2.76
CA GLN A 198 16.30 -20.95 -4.22
C GLN A 198 14.88 -20.52 -4.65
N GLU A 199 13.84 -20.91 -3.90
CA GLU A 199 12.48 -20.43 -4.12
C GLU A 199 12.31 -18.96 -3.70
N ARG A 200 12.97 -18.56 -2.59
CA ARG A 200 13.06 -17.16 -2.16
C ARG A 200 13.77 -16.29 -3.20
N ASP A 201 14.90 -16.73 -3.75
CA ASP A 201 15.59 -16.04 -4.85
C ASP A 201 14.68 -15.83 -6.08
N LYS A 202 13.98 -16.88 -6.55
CA LYS A 202 12.99 -16.77 -7.63
C LYS A 202 11.92 -15.73 -7.30
N ARG A 203 11.41 -15.68 -6.06
CA ARG A 203 10.42 -14.70 -5.64
C ARG A 203 11.00 -13.28 -5.50
N PHE A 204 12.26 -13.12 -5.07
CA PHE A 204 12.93 -11.82 -5.06
C PHE A 204 13.17 -11.28 -6.48
N LYS A 205 13.57 -12.13 -7.43
CA LYS A 205 13.67 -11.78 -8.85
C LYS A 205 12.32 -11.37 -9.43
N GLN A 206 11.24 -12.07 -9.08
CA GLN A 206 9.88 -11.68 -9.47
C GLN A 206 9.48 -10.34 -8.85
N LEU A 207 9.71 -10.15 -7.54
CA LEU A 207 9.38 -8.91 -6.81
C LEU A 207 10.16 -7.70 -7.34
N SER A 208 11.41 -7.90 -7.78
CA SER A 208 12.21 -6.86 -8.46
C SER A 208 11.52 -6.43 -9.75
N ILE A 209 11.06 -7.36 -10.59
CA ILE A 209 10.32 -7.05 -11.82
C ILE A 209 8.98 -6.38 -11.50
N GLU A 210 8.23 -6.88 -10.51
CA GLU A 210 6.96 -6.30 -10.05
C GLU A 210 7.13 -4.83 -9.62
N LYS A 211 8.17 -4.52 -8.83
CA LYS A 211 8.51 -3.14 -8.42
C LYS A 211 8.96 -2.28 -9.59
N THR A 212 9.92 -2.74 -10.40
CA THR A 212 10.40 -2.00 -11.58
C THR A 212 9.25 -1.66 -12.53
N VAL A 213 8.30 -2.57 -12.75
CA VAL A 213 7.10 -2.32 -13.56
C VAL A 213 6.14 -1.32 -12.89
N ALA A 214 5.99 -1.35 -11.57
CA ALA A 214 5.17 -0.37 -10.84
C ALA A 214 5.76 1.05 -10.91
N ASP A 215 7.06 1.20 -10.64
CA ASP A 215 7.76 2.48 -10.71
C ASP A 215 7.84 3.00 -12.16
N THR A 216 8.05 2.12 -13.15
CA THR A 216 7.98 2.50 -14.58
C THR A 216 6.59 2.97 -14.97
N LYS A 217 5.51 2.31 -14.51
CA LYS A 217 4.13 2.76 -14.73
C LYS A 217 3.85 4.12 -14.09
N LYS A 218 4.52 4.45 -12.98
CA LYS A 218 4.45 5.77 -12.35
C LYS A 218 5.11 6.83 -13.24
N ILE A 219 6.35 6.59 -13.67
CA ILE A 219 7.10 7.48 -14.58
C ILE A 219 6.28 7.79 -15.85
N VAL A 220 5.75 6.75 -16.51
CA VAL A 220 4.96 6.82 -17.76
C VAL A 220 3.63 7.59 -17.62
N ARG A 221 3.14 7.82 -16.38
CA ARG A 221 1.88 8.53 -16.10
C ARG A 221 2.06 9.94 -15.55
N GLU A 222 3.16 10.21 -14.85
CA GLU A 222 3.38 11.44 -14.09
C GLU A 222 4.35 12.42 -14.78
N ASN A 223 4.95 12.04 -15.91
CA ASN A 223 5.85 12.90 -16.68
C ASN A 223 5.21 13.27 -18.02
N ASP A 224 5.37 14.52 -18.42
CA ASP A 224 5.03 14.99 -19.76
C ASP A 224 5.99 14.42 -20.82
N TYR A 225 5.49 14.27 -22.04
CA TYR A 225 6.25 13.74 -23.18
C TYR A 225 6.86 14.89 -23.98
N PRO A 226 8.13 14.77 -24.44
CA PRO A 226 8.77 15.83 -25.22
C PRO A 226 8.10 15.97 -26.59
N GLU A 227 7.93 17.22 -27.06
CA GLU A 227 7.46 17.51 -28.43
C GLU A 227 8.44 16.94 -29.45
N SER A 228 8.10 15.77 -29.99
CA SER A 228 8.99 14.94 -30.80
C SER A 228 8.20 14.12 -31.82
N SER A 229 8.84 13.74 -32.92
CA SER A 229 8.21 12.96 -33.97
C SER A 229 8.01 11.52 -33.54
N PHE A 230 6.75 11.05 -33.55
CA PHE A 230 6.37 9.68 -33.22
C PHE A 230 7.18 8.65 -34.02
N THR A 231 7.88 7.77 -33.32
CA THR A 231 8.89 6.88 -33.92
C THR A 231 8.28 5.62 -34.52
N GLN A 232 9.03 4.97 -35.42
CA GLN A 232 8.67 3.64 -35.93
C GLN A 232 8.57 2.58 -34.81
N TYR A 233 9.27 2.75 -33.69
CA TYR A 233 9.19 1.84 -32.56
C TYR A 233 7.88 2.02 -31.79
N GLU A 234 7.40 3.25 -31.63
CA GLU A 234 6.09 3.55 -31.02
C GLU A 234 4.92 3.17 -31.94
N ASP A 235 5.06 3.32 -33.28
CA ASP A 235 4.14 2.72 -34.26
C ASP A 235 4.06 1.19 -34.05
N GLY A 236 5.21 0.55 -33.81
CA GLY A 236 5.29 -0.85 -33.39
C GLY A 236 4.57 -1.15 -32.07
N MET A 237 4.67 -0.29 -31.05
CA MET A 237 3.92 -0.43 -29.79
C MET A 237 2.41 -0.31 -29.99
N VAL A 238 1.96 0.62 -30.83
CA VAL A 238 0.54 0.79 -31.16
C VAL A 238 0.02 -0.45 -31.89
N TYR A 239 0.75 -0.99 -32.88
CA TYR A 239 0.36 -2.25 -33.52
C TYR A 239 0.42 -3.44 -32.56
N PHE A 240 1.40 -3.51 -31.65
CA PHE A 240 1.43 -4.53 -30.59
C PHE A 240 0.15 -4.49 -29.75
N ALA A 241 -0.30 -3.31 -29.32
CA ALA A 241 -1.52 -3.12 -28.57
C ALA A 241 -2.76 -3.52 -29.39
N MET A 242 -2.93 -2.99 -30.60
CA MET A 242 -4.08 -3.27 -31.47
C MET A 242 -4.23 -4.76 -31.83
N LEU A 243 -3.12 -5.50 -31.98
CA LEU A 243 -3.12 -6.95 -32.26
C LEU A 243 -3.77 -7.81 -31.16
N ALA A 244 -4.06 -7.26 -29.97
CA ALA A 244 -4.90 -7.95 -28.98
C ALA A 244 -6.31 -8.25 -29.51
N GLN A 245 -6.83 -7.38 -30.39
CA GLN A 245 -8.19 -7.41 -30.92
C GLN A 245 -8.25 -7.82 -32.40
N LEU A 246 -7.19 -8.44 -32.92
CA LEU A 246 -7.17 -8.99 -34.28
C LEU A 246 -8.23 -10.09 -34.42
N GLN A 247 -9.07 -9.98 -35.44
CA GLN A 247 -10.19 -10.90 -35.64
C GLN A 247 -9.69 -12.21 -36.24
N ARG A 248 -10.17 -13.36 -35.71
CA ARG A 248 -9.73 -14.71 -36.13
C ARG A 248 -9.76 -14.94 -37.66
N ARG A 249 -10.74 -14.34 -38.35
CA ARG A 249 -10.86 -14.36 -39.82
C ARG A 249 -9.64 -13.82 -40.57
N HIS A 250 -8.82 -12.98 -39.93
CA HIS A 250 -7.62 -12.38 -40.50
C HIS A 250 -6.32 -13.11 -40.12
N PHE A 251 -6.33 -14.08 -39.20
CA PHE A 251 -5.15 -14.85 -38.78
C PHE A 251 -4.33 -15.44 -39.94
N PRO A 252 -4.92 -15.96 -41.04
CA PRO A 252 -4.17 -16.43 -42.20
C PRO A 252 -3.27 -15.37 -42.87
N LEU A 253 -3.68 -14.09 -42.85
CA LEU A 253 -2.90 -12.96 -43.41
C LEU A 253 -1.58 -12.70 -42.64
N PHE A 254 -1.43 -13.28 -41.45
CA PHE A 254 -0.25 -13.18 -40.60
C PHE A 254 0.52 -14.51 -40.51
N GLY A 255 0.16 -15.51 -41.34
CA GLY A 255 0.77 -16.85 -41.29
C GLY A 255 0.41 -17.66 -40.04
N ILE A 256 -0.63 -17.25 -39.31
CA ILE A 256 -1.07 -17.90 -38.07
C ILE A 256 -2.11 -18.96 -38.46
N LYS A 257 -1.94 -20.19 -37.95
CA LYS A 257 -2.95 -21.24 -38.08
C LYS A 257 -4.20 -20.82 -37.29
N ASP A 258 -5.39 -21.25 -37.71
CA ASP A 258 -6.57 -21.00 -36.90
C ASP A 258 -6.40 -21.65 -35.51
N GLN A 259 -6.69 -20.85 -34.48
CA GLN A 259 -6.57 -21.21 -33.08
C GLN A 259 -7.77 -20.60 -32.34
N PRO A 260 -8.37 -21.30 -31.35
CA PRO A 260 -9.55 -20.81 -30.65
C PRO A 260 -9.27 -19.66 -29.68
N PHE A 261 -7.99 -19.38 -29.40
CA PHE A 261 -7.53 -18.39 -28.43
C PHE A 261 -6.94 -17.14 -29.09
N ALA A 262 -7.00 -16.01 -28.39
CA ALA A 262 -6.36 -14.75 -28.79
C ALA A 262 -4.83 -14.89 -28.92
N LEU A 263 -4.19 -13.92 -29.57
CA LEU A 263 -2.75 -13.98 -29.83
C LEU A 263 -1.92 -13.76 -28.56
N ASP A 264 -0.98 -14.66 -28.30
CA ASP A 264 -0.03 -14.52 -27.19
C ASP A 264 0.99 -13.39 -27.45
N GLU A 265 1.65 -12.91 -26.39
CA GLU A 265 2.60 -11.78 -26.49
C GLU A 265 3.79 -12.09 -27.42
N LYS A 266 4.24 -13.35 -27.49
CA LYS A 266 5.35 -13.78 -28.36
C LYS A 266 4.90 -13.87 -29.81
N GLN A 267 3.65 -14.26 -30.08
CA GLN A 267 3.03 -14.17 -31.40
C GLN A 267 2.95 -12.70 -31.84
N ARG A 268 2.41 -11.82 -30.98
CA ARG A 268 2.27 -10.38 -31.25
C ARG A 268 3.61 -9.70 -31.52
N MET A 269 4.64 -9.94 -30.70
CA MET A 269 5.99 -9.40 -30.94
C MET A 269 6.63 -9.88 -32.25
N LYS A 270 6.44 -11.16 -32.63
CA LYS A 270 6.92 -11.68 -33.92
C LYS A 270 6.25 -11.05 -35.13
N ILE A 271 4.95 -10.73 -35.01
CA ILE A 271 4.17 -10.08 -36.07
C ILE A 271 4.63 -8.63 -36.25
N VAL A 272 4.71 -7.84 -35.17
CA VAL A 272 5.09 -6.42 -35.19
C VAL A 272 6.43 -6.20 -35.89
N ALA A 273 7.40 -7.10 -35.69
CA ALA A 273 8.71 -7.04 -36.33
C ALA A 273 8.71 -7.22 -37.87
N LYS A 274 7.58 -7.60 -38.49
CA LYS A 274 7.46 -7.90 -39.94
C LYS A 274 6.14 -7.45 -40.58
N LEU A 275 5.53 -6.37 -40.06
CA LEU A 275 4.26 -5.85 -40.59
C LEU A 275 4.39 -5.20 -41.97
N THR A 276 3.55 -5.62 -42.92
CA THR A 276 3.33 -4.93 -44.21
C THR A 276 2.21 -3.89 -44.10
N ASP A 277 2.15 -2.91 -45.01
CA ASP A 277 1.11 -1.87 -44.98
C ASP A 277 -0.31 -2.41 -45.17
N THR A 278 -0.47 -3.51 -45.91
CA THR A 278 -1.73 -4.26 -46.01
C THR A 278 -2.15 -4.84 -44.66
N GLN A 279 -1.22 -5.48 -43.94
CA GLN A 279 -1.45 -6.01 -42.59
C GLN A 279 -1.75 -4.89 -41.58
N LYS A 280 -0.98 -3.80 -41.62
CA LYS A 280 -1.20 -2.57 -40.84
C LYS A 280 -2.60 -1.99 -41.04
N THR A 281 -3.11 -2.03 -42.27
CA THR A 281 -4.46 -1.55 -42.62
C THR A 281 -5.54 -2.46 -42.03
N VAL A 282 -5.36 -3.78 -42.06
CA VAL A 282 -6.28 -4.74 -41.45
C VAL A 282 -6.34 -4.57 -39.93
N ILE A 283 -5.19 -4.48 -39.25
CA ILE A 283 -5.13 -4.29 -37.79
C ILE A 283 -5.87 -3.01 -37.36
N LYS A 284 -5.67 -1.90 -38.09
CA LYS A 284 -6.37 -0.64 -37.83
C LYS A 284 -7.90 -0.77 -37.96
N ARG A 285 -8.39 -1.47 -38.99
CA ARG A 285 -9.83 -1.70 -39.21
C ARG A 285 -10.43 -2.62 -38.16
N ASP A 286 -9.74 -3.70 -37.78
CA ASP A 286 -10.17 -4.62 -36.72
C ASP A 286 -10.29 -3.91 -35.36
N PHE A 287 -9.28 -3.10 -35.02
CA PHE A 287 -9.28 -2.31 -33.78
C PHE A 287 -10.41 -1.28 -33.74
N ILE A 288 -10.63 -0.52 -34.83
CA ILE A 288 -11.75 0.44 -34.93
C ILE A 288 -13.10 -0.29 -34.83
N SER A 289 -13.26 -1.40 -35.56
CA SER A 289 -14.49 -2.22 -35.53
C SER A 289 -14.78 -2.73 -34.13
N HIS A 290 -13.79 -3.29 -33.43
CA HIS A 290 -13.95 -3.80 -32.08
C HIS A 290 -14.26 -2.68 -31.08
N PHE A 291 -13.45 -1.60 -31.07
CA PHE A 291 -13.63 -0.47 -30.15
C PHE A 291 -15.00 0.19 -30.30
N LEU A 292 -15.48 0.42 -31.52
CA LEU A 292 -16.78 1.02 -31.77
C LEU A 292 -17.94 0.07 -31.42
N CYS A 293 -17.80 -1.25 -31.62
CA CYS A 293 -18.80 -2.22 -31.22
C CYS A 293 -18.91 -2.39 -29.69
N GLU A 294 -17.81 -2.30 -28.93
CA GLU A 294 -17.87 -2.36 -27.46
C GLU A 294 -18.38 -1.05 -26.83
N ASN A 295 -18.04 0.10 -27.41
CA ASN A 295 -18.35 1.40 -26.83
C ASN A 295 -19.65 2.03 -27.37
N GLY A 296 -20.23 1.53 -28.46
CA GLY A 296 -21.49 2.01 -29.03
C GLY A 296 -22.71 1.62 -28.18
N HIS A 297 -23.25 2.56 -27.40
CA HIS A 297 -24.47 2.36 -26.62
C HIS A 297 -25.38 3.61 -26.67
N GLY A 298 -26.68 3.42 -26.88
CA GLY A 298 -27.63 4.51 -27.08
C GLY A 298 -27.23 5.43 -28.24
N ASP A 299 -27.51 6.74 -28.13
CA ASP A 299 -27.07 7.76 -29.10
C ASP A 299 -25.73 8.42 -28.70
N ASN A 300 -24.84 7.70 -28.03
CA ASN A 300 -23.50 8.22 -27.73
C ASN A 300 -22.67 8.44 -29.02
N ASN A 301 -21.54 9.14 -28.90
CA ASN A 301 -20.71 9.46 -30.08
C ASN A 301 -20.04 8.23 -30.70
N ALA A 302 -19.80 7.15 -29.95
CA ALA A 302 -19.32 5.88 -30.49
C ALA A 302 -20.39 5.21 -31.37
N SER A 303 -21.68 5.25 -30.98
CA SER A 303 -22.80 4.80 -31.82
C SER A 303 -22.98 5.64 -33.09
N LYS A 304 -22.56 6.91 -33.09
CA LYS A 304 -22.55 7.75 -34.31
C LYS A 304 -21.42 7.29 -35.23
N LEU A 305 -20.18 7.24 -34.73
CA LEU A 305 -19.02 6.75 -35.48
C LEU A 305 -19.17 5.29 -35.96
N LEU A 306 -19.86 4.42 -35.20
CA LEU A 306 -20.17 3.05 -35.60
C LEU A 306 -21.12 3.01 -36.81
N ARG A 307 -22.16 3.86 -36.83
CA ARG A 307 -23.06 4.03 -37.97
C ARG A 307 -22.30 4.55 -39.19
N ASP A 308 -21.43 5.54 -39.01
CA ASP A 308 -20.62 6.10 -40.09
C ASP A 308 -19.62 5.07 -40.65
N PHE A 309 -18.95 4.30 -39.78
CA PHE A 309 -18.04 3.23 -40.16
C PHE A 309 -18.74 2.07 -40.86
N ALA A 310 -19.93 1.68 -40.41
CA ALA A 310 -20.79 0.72 -41.10
C ALA A 310 -21.23 1.25 -42.48
N ASN A 311 -21.60 2.53 -42.59
CA ASN A 311 -21.98 3.16 -43.85
C ASN A 311 -20.81 3.26 -44.85
N MET A 312 -19.58 3.51 -44.38
CA MET A 312 -18.38 3.58 -45.22
C MET A 312 -17.90 2.22 -45.77
N HIS A 313 -18.28 1.10 -45.15
CA HIS A 313 -17.76 -0.22 -45.50
C HIS A 313 -18.84 -1.24 -45.92
N PHE A 314 -20.08 -1.05 -45.46
CA PHE A 314 -21.21 -1.96 -45.68
C PHE A 314 -22.53 -1.17 -45.91
N PRO A 315 -22.57 -0.17 -46.82
CA PRO A 315 -23.69 0.77 -46.95
C PRO A 315 -25.04 0.09 -47.14
N ASP A 316 -25.14 -0.95 -47.97
CA ASP A 316 -26.40 -1.65 -48.25
C ASP A 316 -26.94 -2.38 -47.01
N GLN A 317 -26.06 -3.03 -46.25
CA GLN A 317 -26.41 -3.76 -45.03
C GLN A 317 -26.83 -2.79 -43.92
N TYR A 318 -26.09 -1.69 -43.77
CA TYR A 318 -26.43 -0.65 -42.81
C TYR A 318 -27.75 0.05 -43.16
N GLY A 319 -27.96 0.38 -44.44
CA GLY A 319 -29.20 0.99 -44.94
C GLY A 319 -30.43 0.14 -44.66
N LEU A 320 -30.35 -1.18 -44.86
CA LEU A 320 -31.45 -2.12 -44.56
C LEU A 320 -31.81 -2.16 -43.07
N VAL A 321 -30.80 -2.25 -42.20
CA VAL A 321 -30.99 -2.26 -40.73
C VAL A 321 -31.58 -0.93 -40.25
N LYS A 322 -31.05 0.19 -40.77
CA LYS A 322 -31.55 1.54 -40.48
C LYS A 322 -33.02 1.68 -40.88
N ALA A 323 -33.36 1.37 -42.13
CA ALA A 323 -34.71 1.52 -42.67
C ALA A 323 -35.74 0.70 -41.87
N THR A 324 -35.39 -0.52 -41.48
CA THR A 324 -36.26 -1.41 -40.68
C THR A 324 -36.64 -0.76 -39.35
N HIS A 325 -35.66 -0.24 -38.60
CA HIS A 325 -35.92 0.39 -37.30
C HIS A 325 -36.53 1.79 -37.39
N GLU A 326 -36.28 2.54 -38.48
CA GLU A 326 -36.99 3.81 -38.76
C GLU A 326 -38.47 3.56 -39.10
N GLU A 327 -38.80 2.50 -39.85
CA GLU A 327 -40.18 2.09 -40.11
C GLU A 327 -40.89 1.61 -38.82
N GLU A 328 -40.21 0.83 -37.97
CA GLU A 328 -40.71 0.47 -36.65
C GLU A 328 -40.96 1.69 -35.76
N TYR A 329 -40.03 2.65 -35.76
CA TYR A 329 -40.17 3.89 -34.98
C TYR A 329 -41.39 4.68 -35.45
N GLN A 330 -41.54 4.89 -36.76
CA GLN A 330 -42.66 5.66 -37.32
C GLN A 330 -44.02 5.05 -36.94
N LYS A 331 -44.20 3.73 -37.11
CA LYS A 331 -45.42 3.00 -36.71
C LYS A 331 -45.72 3.08 -35.21
N ARG A 332 -44.70 3.23 -34.37
CA ARG A 332 -44.85 3.43 -32.91
C ARG A 332 -45.17 4.89 -32.58
N HIS A 333 -44.55 5.84 -33.28
CA HIS A 333 -44.72 7.28 -33.12
C HIS A 333 -46.16 7.72 -33.45
N GLU A 334 -46.72 7.27 -34.58
CA GLU A 334 -48.09 7.58 -35.00
C GLU A 334 -49.13 7.14 -33.94
N ARG A 335 -49.00 5.92 -33.41
CA ARG A 335 -49.87 5.39 -32.34
C ARG A 335 -49.71 6.13 -31.02
N LEU A 336 -48.53 6.68 -30.74
CA LEU A 336 -48.30 7.53 -29.56
C LEU A 336 -48.94 8.91 -29.77
N GLU A 337 -48.84 9.50 -30.96
CA GLU A 337 -49.53 10.73 -31.30
C GLU A 337 -51.05 10.60 -31.14
N GLU A 338 -51.67 9.51 -31.63
CA GLU A 338 -53.10 9.24 -31.47
C GLU A 338 -53.49 9.20 -30.00
N ARG A 339 -52.80 8.41 -29.18
CA ARG A 339 -53.03 8.32 -27.73
C ARG A 339 -52.85 9.68 -27.03
N ILE A 340 -51.85 10.47 -27.42
CA ILE A 340 -51.65 11.83 -26.89
C ILE A 340 -52.80 12.76 -27.29
N LYS A 341 -53.33 12.64 -28.52
CA LYS A 341 -54.51 13.39 -29.00
C LYS A 341 -55.79 12.97 -28.27
N GLU A 342 -55.91 11.71 -27.85
CA GLU A 342 -57.03 11.21 -27.03
C GLU A 342 -56.94 11.62 -25.55
N MET A 343 -55.78 11.43 -24.92
CA MET A 343 -55.55 11.85 -23.53
C MET A 343 -55.81 13.36 -23.35
N LYS A 344 -55.31 14.19 -24.27
CA LYS A 344 -55.58 15.65 -24.28
C LYS A 344 -57.06 16.01 -24.51
N LYS A 345 -57.89 15.11 -25.05
CA LYS A 345 -59.36 15.28 -25.09
C LYS A 345 -60.01 14.84 -23.77
N ALA A 346 -59.52 13.76 -23.15
CA ALA A 346 -60.01 13.27 -21.86
C ALA A 346 -59.72 14.27 -20.72
N GLU A 347 -58.48 14.76 -20.63
CA GLU A 347 -58.06 15.82 -19.68
C GLU A 347 -58.96 17.06 -19.79
N LYS A 348 -59.24 17.52 -21.02
CA LYS A 348 -60.12 18.68 -21.28
C LYS A 348 -61.60 18.42 -20.98
N LYS A 349 -62.05 17.17 -20.94
CA LYS A 349 -63.39 16.81 -20.44
C LYS A 349 -63.41 16.79 -18.91
N ALA A 350 -62.48 16.06 -18.29
CA ALA A 350 -62.35 15.95 -16.84
C ALA A 350 -62.20 17.32 -16.15
N ALA A 351 -61.41 18.24 -16.72
CA ALA A 351 -61.30 19.61 -16.22
C ALA A 351 -62.66 20.35 -16.21
N ARG A 352 -63.42 20.27 -17.32
CA ARG A 352 -64.75 20.89 -17.45
C ARG A 352 -65.82 20.22 -16.58
N GLU A 353 -65.64 18.96 -16.23
CA GLU A 353 -66.53 18.23 -15.32
C GLU A 353 -66.22 18.54 -13.85
N ALA A 354 -64.93 18.70 -13.50
CA ALA A 354 -64.50 19.20 -12.19
C ALA A 354 -64.94 20.66 -11.94
N GLU A 355 -64.83 21.54 -12.93
CA GLU A 355 -65.37 22.92 -12.85
C GLU A 355 -66.87 22.92 -12.53
N LYS A 356 -67.65 22.06 -13.20
CA LYS A 356 -69.10 21.90 -12.94
C LYS A 356 -69.36 21.39 -11.53
N GLN A 357 -68.65 20.36 -11.08
CA GLN A 357 -68.81 19.80 -9.73
C GLN A 357 -68.54 20.84 -8.62
N GLN A 358 -67.51 21.70 -8.80
CA GLN A 358 -67.24 22.80 -7.87
C GLN A 358 -68.34 23.88 -7.86
N THR A 359 -69.06 24.09 -8.97
CA THR A 359 -70.22 25.00 -8.97
C THR A 359 -71.45 24.41 -8.26
N THR A 360 -71.66 23.09 -8.30
CA THR A 360 -72.74 22.43 -7.54
C THR A 360 -72.50 22.44 -6.03
N GLU A 361 -71.31 22.05 -5.54
CA GLU A 361 -71.02 22.04 -4.09
C GLU A 361 -71.13 23.43 -3.43
N LYS A 362 -70.76 24.49 -4.16
CA LYS A 362 -70.91 25.88 -3.68
C LYS A 362 -72.36 26.35 -3.54
N THR A 363 -73.31 25.63 -4.12
CA THR A 363 -74.74 26.01 -4.08
C THR A 363 -75.43 25.39 -2.84
N GLU A 364 -75.16 24.13 -2.51
CA GLU A 364 -75.82 23.45 -1.39
C GLU A 364 -75.37 23.96 0.00
N LYS A 365 -74.07 24.29 0.14
CA LYS A 365 -73.46 24.76 1.40
C LYS A 365 -73.91 26.15 1.89
N LYS A 366 -74.86 26.82 1.21
CA LYS A 366 -75.33 28.18 1.56
C LYS A 366 -76.67 28.22 2.30
N THR A 367 -77.17 27.07 2.78
CA THR A 367 -78.57 26.90 3.23
C THR A 367 -78.74 26.64 4.74
N THR A 368 -77.74 26.98 5.57
CA THR A 368 -77.88 27.09 7.03
C THR A 368 -77.27 28.39 7.55
N ALA A 369 -77.99 29.08 8.45
CA ALA A 369 -77.69 30.43 8.96
C ALA A 369 -77.21 30.36 10.45
N PRO A 370 -77.09 31.45 11.27
CA PRO A 370 -77.95 32.64 11.38
C PRO A 370 -77.21 34.01 11.48
N LYS A 371 -77.97 35.08 11.79
CA LYS A 371 -77.52 36.48 11.98
C LYS A 371 -77.63 36.92 13.46
N THR A 372 -76.90 37.99 13.80
CA THR A 372 -77.23 39.03 14.81
C THR A 372 -76.67 40.36 14.28
N GLU A 373 -77.46 41.44 14.13
CA GLU A 373 -77.83 42.48 15.14
C GLU A 373 -76.64 43.39 15.54
N LYS A 374 -76.76 44.73 15.64
CA LYS A 374 -77.93 45.66 15.57
C LYS A 374 -77.52 47.03 14.92
N PRO A 375 -78.45 48.00 14.68
CA PRO A 375 -78.19 49.30 14.02
C PRO A 375 -77.71 50.38 15.05
N GLU A 376 -77.83 51.72 14.94
CA GLU A 376 -78.76 52.69 14.30
C GLU A 376 -78.09 54.11 14.29
N SER A 377 -78.62 55.23 13.77
CA SER A 377 -79.91 55.59 13.15
C SER A 377 -79.77 56.76 12.12
N GLY A 378 -80.88 57.37 11.66
CA GLY A 378 -80.89 58.57 10.80
C GLY A 378 -81.78 59.70 11.36
N LYS A 379 -81.54 60.95 10.95
CA LYS A 379 -82.27 62.16 11.42
C LYS A 379 -82.97 62.91 10.29
N ALA A 380 -84.26 63.19 10.47
CA ALA A 380 -85.02 64.23 9.80
C ALA A 380 -86.17 64.67 10.72
N ALA A 381 -86.36 65.99 10.88
CA ALA A 381 -87.34 66.65 11.76
C ALA A 381 -87.28 66.16 13.23
#